data_AF-A0A966PUN7-F1
#
_entry.id   AF-A0A966PUN7-F1
#
_cell.length_a   1.000
_cell.length_b   1.000
_cell.length_c   1.000
_cell.angle_alpha   90.00
_cell.angle_beta   90.00
_cell.angle_gamma   90.00
#
_symmetry.space_group_name_H-M   'P 1'
#
loop_
_entity.id
_entity.type
_entity.pdbx_description
1 polymer ?
#
loop_
_entity_poly.entity_id
_entity_poly.type
_entity_poly.pdbx_seq_one_letter_code
_entity_poly.pdbx_strand_id
1 'polypeptide(L)'
;MGYYVQVTNANVFMSKDNFDKAYQAAIALNQQDNLKSGGGWTNELKGSDPRPEGLDYHPAKWFSWVDAEYHTKCKTLDEVFKEFRFETMYDNDGNLINLHFDCKVGDEVFLLTAIAPYFKDGSYLEWRGEEGETWKYIFADGKIREQQGVIVWEDIDEVVIR
;
A
#
# COMPACT_ATOMS: atom_id res chain seq x y z
N MET A 1 -13.64 13.42 -2.05
CA MET A 1 -14.15 12.39 -1.12
C MET A 1 -13.25 11.18 -1.25
N GLY A 2 -13.01 10.43 -0.18
CA GLY A 2 -12.15 9.24 -0.23
C GLY A 2 -12.86 8.09 0.49
N TYR A 3 -12.66 6.88 -0.02
CA TYR A 3 -13.28 5.65 0.46
C TYR A 3 -12.41 5.03 1.55
N TYR A 4 -13.00 4.68 2.71
CA TYR A 4 -12.24 4.10 3.81
C TYR A 4 -12.08 2.59 3.68
N VAL A 5 -10.88 2.12 4.02
CA VAL A 5 -10.51 0.70 4.02
C VAL A 5 -9.67 0.40 5.26
N GLN A 6 -9.77 -0.82 5.74
CA GLN A 6 -8.94 -1.31 6.84
C GLN A 6 -8.34 -2.68 6.50
N VAL A 7 -7.14 -2.94 7.00
CA VAL A 7 -6.56 -4.28 7.05
C VAL A 7 -7.14 -5.00 8.26
N THR A 8 -7.98 -6.02 8.01
CA THR A 8 -8.65 -6.81 9.06
C THR A 8 -7.80 -7.96 9.58
N ASN A 9 -6.85 -8.42 8.77
CA ASN A 9 -5.93 -9.49 9.12
C ASN A 9 -4.69 -9.38 8.25
N ALA A 10 -3.53 -9.72 8.81
CA ALA A 10 -2.27 -9.64 8.11
C ALA A 10 -1.33 -10.70 8.66
N ASN A 11 -0.63 -11.36 7.75
CA ASN A 11 0.50 -12.21 8.06
C ASN A 11 1.56 -11.90 7.02
N VAL A 12 2.44 -10.98 7.34
CA VAL A 12 3.52 -10.59 6.44
C VAL A 12 4.85 -10.96 7.07
N PHE A 13 5.83 -11.27 6.23
CA PHE A 13 7.19 -11.40 6.69
C PHE A 13 8.14 -10.80 5.67
N MET A 14 8.97 -9.84 6.10
CA MET A 14 10.12 -9.35 5.34
C MET A 14 11.34 -9.34 6.25
N SER A 15 12.39 -10.06 5.84
CA SER A 15 13.68 -10.04 6.54
C SER A 15 14.24 -8.63 6.53
N LYS A 16 14.83 -8.19 7.66
CA LYS A 16 15.55 -6.91 7.73
C LYS A 16 16.66 -6.79 6.68
N ASP A 17 17.25 -7.90 6.25
CA ASP A 17 18.30 -7.93 5.23
C ASP A 17 17.78 -7.51 3.84
N ASN A 18 16.46 -7.49 3.66
CA ASN A 18 15.82 -7.00 2.45
C ASN A 18 15.40 -5.52 2.55
N PHE A 19 15.47 -4.88 3.71
CA PHE A 19 14.93 -3.52 3.90
C PHE A 19 15.59 -2.49 3.00
N ASP A 20 16.91 -2.56 2.82
CA ASP A 20 17.61 -1.64 1.91
C ASP A 20 17.11 -1.79 0.48
N LYS A 21 16.95 -3.03 0.00
CA LYS A 21 16.47 -3.29 -1.38
C LYS A 21 15.01 -2.87 -1.55
N ALA A 22 14.17 -3.16 -0.57
CA ALA A 22 12.76 -2.73 -0.55
C ALA A 22 12.65 -1.21 -0.50
N TYR A 23 13.47 -0.53 0.31
CA TYR A 23 13.54 0.92 0.35
C TYR A 23 13.94 1.50 -1.01
N GLN A 24 14.98 0.95 -1.65
CA GLN A 24 15.39 1.39 -2.99
C GLN A 24 14.27 1.21 -4.03
N ALA A 25 13.54 0.09 -4.00
CA ALA A 25 12.38 -0.12 -4.87
C ALA A 25 11.24 0.88 -4.57
N ALA A 26 10.98 1.15 -3.29
CA ALA A 26 9.93 2.06 -2.85
C ALA A 26 10.21 3.53 -3.21
N ILE A 27 11.47 3.98 -3.17
CA ILE A 27 11.83 5.34 -3.63
C ILE A 27 11.86 5.43 -5.16
N ALA A 28 12.30 4.36 -5.86
CA ALA A 28 12.31 4.29 -7.32
C ALA A 28 10.90 4.35 -7.92
N LEU A 29 9.90 3.87 -7.17
CA LEU A 29 8.48 3.99 -7.53
C LEU A 29 8.06 5.43 -7.81
N ASN A 30 8.67 6.44 -7.16
CA ASN A 30 8.29 7.84 -7.40
C ASN A 30 8.57 8.33 -8.83
N GLN A 31 9.37 7.59 -9.59
CA GLN A 31 9.63 7.89 -11.01
C GLN A 31 8.45 7.50 -11.92
N GLN A 32 7.48 6.74 -11.43
CA GLN A 32 6.33 6.24 -12.20
C GLN A 32 5.16 7.24 -12.16
N ASP A 33 5.33 8.39 -12.82
CA ASP A 33 4.34 9.47 -12.83
C ASP A 33 2.96 9.07 -13.41
N ASN A 34 2.89 7.97 -14.16
CA ASN A 34 1.66 7.42 -14.73
C ASN A 34 0.80 6.63 -13.73
N LEU A 35 1.35 6.24 -12.57
CA LEU A 35 0.63 5.49 -11.53
C LEU A 35 -0.03 6.40 -10.48
N LYS A 36 0.35 7.68 -10.46
CA LYS A 36 -0.05 8.64 -9.45
C LYS A 36 -1.45 9.17 -9.74
N SER A 37 -2.40 8.90 -8.83
CA SER A 37 -3.78 9.40 -8.93
C SER A 37 -3.98 10.72 -8.17
N GLY A 38 -3.06 11.06 -7.27
CA GLY A 38 -3.02 12.35 -6.59
C GLY A 38 -2.43 13.46 -7.47
N GLY A 39 -2.87 14.69 -7.25
CA GLY A 39 -2.41 15.83 -8.04
C GLY A 39 -3.38 17.00 -8.03
N GLY A 40 -2.90 18.15 -8.51
CA GLY A 40 -3.73 19.25 -8.99
C GLY A 40 -4.48 20.07 -7.95
N TRP A 41 -3.84 21.13 -7.43
CA TRP A 41 -4.54 22.26 -6.79
C TRP A 41 -4.07 23.65 -7.24
N THR A 42 -2.94 23.77 -7.95
CA THR A 42 -2.38 25.07 -8.33
C THR A 42 -2.56 25.35 -9.82
N ASN A 43 -2.81 26.63 -10.15
CA ASN A 43 -2.90 27.08 -11.54
C ASN A 43 -1.52 27.24 -12.22
N GLU A 44 -0.43 27.14 -11.46
CA GLU A 44 0.93 27.46 -11.90
C GLU A 44 1.67 26.26 -12.50
N LEU A 45 1.43 25.05 -12.00
CA LEU A 45 2.00 23.81 -12.52
C LEU A 45 0.93 22.71 -12.49
N LYS A 46 0.55 22.22 -13.66
CA LYS A 46 -0.45 21.17 -13.81
C LYS A 46 0.22 19.80 -13.89
N GLY A 47 -0.47 18.76 -13.46
CA GLY A 47 -0.02 17.39 -13.69
C GLY A 47 0.07 17.02 -15.19
N SER A 48 -0.53 17.79 -16.09
CA SER A 48 -0.34 17.60 -17.55
C SER A 48 0.98 18.16 -18.07
N ASP A 49 1.66 19.00 -17.30
CA ASP A 49 2.88 19.67 -17.73
C ASP A 49 4.07 18.70 -17.66
N PRO A 50 5.16 18.97 -18.38
CA PRO A 50 6.39 18.22 -18.20
C PRO A 50 6.98 18.45 -16.81
N ARG A 51 7.76 17.48 -16.33
CA ARG A 51 8.52 17.62 -15.10
C ARG A 51 9.41 18.88 -15.18
N PRO A 52 9.39 19.78 -14.16
CA PRO A 52 10.24 20.96 -14.16
C PRO A 52 11.73 20.60 -14.29
N GLU A 53 12.48 21.42 -15.01
CA GLU A 53 13.92 21.25 -15.18
C GLU A 53 14.64 21.29 -13.82
N GLY A 54 15.57 20.37 -13.59
CA GLY A 54 16.33 20.27 -12.35
C GLY A 54 15.65 19.49 -11.22
N LEU A 55 14.39 19.05 -11.40
CA LEU A 55 13.70 18.16 -10.46
C LEU A 55 13.69 16.71 -10.95
N ASP A 56 13.87 15.78 -10.03
CA ASP A 56 13.79 14.33 -10.26
C ASP A 56 12.40 13.75 -9.94
N TYR A 57 11.41 14.60 -9.70
CA TYR A 57 9.99 14.27 -9.51
C TYR A 57 9.10 15.40 -10.05
N HIS A 58 7.83 15.13 -10.27
CA HIS A 58 6.85 16.13 -10.69
C HIS A 58 6.06 16.68 -9.49
N PRO A 59 6.21 17.95 -9.07
CA PRO A 59 5.56 18.48 -7.87
C PRO A 59 4.03 18.46 -7.90
N ALA A 60 3.42 18.56 -9.10
CA ALA A 60 1.96 18.46 -9.26
C ALA A 60 1.42 17.03 -9.50
N LYS A 61 2.25 15.98 -9.32
CA LYS A 61 1.82 14.57 -9.37
C LYS A 61 2.37 13.83 -8.15
N TRP A 62 1.48 13.22 -7.38
CA TRP A 62 1.85 12.48 -6.18
C TRP A 62 0.95 11.25 -6.02
N PHE A 63 1.43 10.26 -5.28
CA PHE A 63 0.56 9.16 -4.88
C PHE A 63 -0.49 9.69 -3.92
N SER A 64 -1.76 9.29 -4.08
CA SER A 64 -2.85 9.82 -3.27
C SER A 64 -2.52 9.80 -1.77
N TRP A 65 -2.57 10.98 -1.14
CA TRP A 65 -2.28 11.24 0.28
C TRP A 65 -0.80 11.14 0.71
N VAL A 66 0.13 11.09 -0.25
CA VAL A 66 1.58 11.03 -0.04
C VAL A 66 2.21 12.32 -0.58
N ASP A 67 3.25 12.84 0.07
CA ASP A 67 4.02 13.97 -0.43
C ASP A 67 4.68 13.66 -1.79
N ALA A 68 4.69 14.63 -2.71
CA ALA A 68 5.25 14.46 -4.06
C ALA A 68 6.76 14.11 -4.05
N GLU A 69 7.48 14.61 -3.04
CA GLU A 69 8.90 14.42 -2.83
C GLU A 69 9.27 13.37 -1.77
N TYR A 70 8.36 12.44 -1.43
CA TYR A 70 8.60 11.44 -0.38
C TYR A 70 9.90 10.65 -0.57
N HIS A 71 10.32 10.40 -1.82
CA HIS A 71 11.57 9.71 -2.14
C HIS A 71 12.82 10.45 -1.64
N THR A 72 12.74 11.77 -1.47
CA THR A 72 13.81 12.58 -0.87
C THR A 72 13.62 12.81 0.62
N LYS A 73 12.39 12.79 1.13
CA LYS A 73 12.08 13.00 2.56
C LYS A 73 12.37 11.74 3.38
N CYS A 74 11.80 10.60 2.96
CA CYS A 74 11.94 9.33 3.65
C CYS A 74 13.35 8.74 3.47
N LYS A 75 14.02 8.41 4.56
CA LYS A 75 15.38 7.86 4.64
C LYS A 75 15.41 6.38 4.97
N THR A 76 14.28 5.82 5.39
CA THR A 76 14.13 4.40 5.72
C THR A 76 12.87 3.84 5.10
N LEU A 77 12.79 2.50 4.99
CA LEU A 77 11.58 1.82 4.54
C LEU A 77 10.38 2.09 5.48
N ASP A 78 10.64 2.16 6.78
CA ASP A 78 9.63 2.48 7.81
C ASP A 78 9.00 3.86 7.60
N GLU A 79 9.82 4.86 7.31
CA GLU A 79 9.34 6.20 6.97
C GLU A 79 8.51 6.21 5.70
N VAL A 80 8.83 5.37 4.70
CA VAL A 80 8.00 5.22 3.50
C VAL A 80 6.67 4.56 3.82
N PHE A 81 6.65 3.49 4.63
CA PHE A 81 5.40 2.87 5.07
C PHE A 81 4.49 3.87 5.79
N LYS A 82 5.07 4.64 6.72
CA LYS A 82 4.35 5.68 7.46
C LYS A 82 3.82 6.79 6.55
N GLU A 83 4.59 7.22 5.56
CA GLU A 83 4.13 8.20 4.56
C GLU A 83 2.92 7.67 3.78
N PHE A 84 2.93 6.38 3.43
CA PHE A 84 1.78 5.68 2.84
C PHE A 84 0.71 5.28 3.87
N ARG A 85 0.85 5.72 5.12
CA ARG A 85 -0.08 5.53 6.25
C ARG A 85 -0.25 4.08 6.70
N PHE A 86 0.75 3.24 6.46
CA PHE A 86 0.87 1.95 7.14
C PHE A 86 1.52 2.13 8.52
N GLU A 87 1.07 1.31 9.45
CA GLU A 87 1.76 1.05 10.71
C GLU A 87 2.46 -0.30 10.63
N THR A 88 3.73 -0.35 11.04
CA THR A 88 4.58 -1.54 10.96
C THR A 88 4.77 -2.19 12.31
N MET A 89 4.85 -3.52 12.35
CA MET A 89 5.25 -4.27 13.55
C MET A 89 6.47 -5.14 13.23
N TYR A 90 7.43 -5.15 14.17
CA TYR A 90 8.68 -5.90 14.04
C TYR A 90 8.82 -6.96 15.13
N ASP A 91 9.52 -8.05 14.82
CA ASP A 91 9.95 -9.03 15.82
C ASP A 91 11.22 -8.57 16.56
N ASN A 92 11.70 -9.39 17.52
CA ASN A 92 12.90 -9.10 18.30
C ASN A 92 14.19 -9.08 17.46
N ASP A 93 14.18 -9.72 16.28
CA ASP A 93 15.32 -9.76 15.37
C ASP A 93 15.30 -8.55 14.41
N GLY A 94 14.23 -7.76 14.40
CA GLY A 94 14.03 -6.58 13.56
C GLY A 94 13.38 -6.87 12.22
N ASN A 95 12.81 -8.06 12.01
CA ASN A 95 12.08 -8.38 10.79
C ASN A 95 10.67 -7.80 10.85
N LEU A 96 10.14 -7.36 9.70
CA LEU A 96 8.76 -6.89 9.60
C LEU A 96 7.83 -8.11 9.64
N ILE A 97 6.89 -8.13 10.60
CA ILE A 97 5.97 -9.24 10.83
C ILE A 97 4.49 -8.86 10.69
N ASN A 98 4.19 -7.55 10.64
CA ASN A 98 2.82 -7.08 10.45
C ASN A 98 2.78 -5.71 9.76
N LEU A 99 1.71 -5.46 9.02
CA LEU A 99 1.32 -4.16 8.49
C LEU A 99 -0.14 -3.92 8.84
N HIS A 100 -0.42 -2.77 9.45
CA HIS A 100 -1.76 -2.29 9.74
C HIS A 100 -2.06 -1.05 8.89
N PHE A 101 -3.31 -0.91 8.49
CA PHE A 101 -3.83 0.23 7.76
C PHE A 101 -5.30 0.39 8.12
N ASP A 102 -5.73 1.60 8.46
CA ASP A 102 -7.13 1.96 8.73
C ASP A 102 -7.34 3.43 8.36
N CYS A 103 -7.55 3.69 7.07
CA CYS A 103 -7.68 5.05 6.55
C CYS A 103 -8.36 5.07 5.17
N LYS A 104 -8.39 6.26 4.54
CA LYS A 104 -8.83 6.40 3.16
C LYS A 104 -7.87 5.67 2.21
N VAL A 105 -8.42 4.86 1.32
CA VAL A 105 -7.69 4.27 0.19
C VAL A 105 -7.03 5.35 -0.66
N GLY A 106 -5.85 5.04 -1.20
CA GLY A 106 -5.10 5.87 -2.12
C GLY A 106 -4.41 4.99 -3.15
N ASP A 107 -3.10 5.16 -3.26
CA ASP A 107 -2.26 4.48 -4.25
C ASP A 107 -1.33 3.44 -3.60
N GLU A 108 -1.61 3.01 -2.37
CA GLU A 108 -0.77 2.12 -1.57
C GLU A 108 -0.50 0.75 -2.22
N VAL A 109 -1.39 0.28 -3.07
CA VAL A 109 -1.19 -0.97 -3.84
C VAL A 109 0.07 -0.90 -4.71
N PHE A 110 0.45 0.27 -5.22
CA PHE A 110 1.66 0.43 -6.02
C PHE A 110 2.92 0.34 -5.18
N LEU A 111 2.91 0.88 -3.95
CA LEU A 111 3.99 0.66 -2.98
C LEU A 111 4.15 -0.83 -2.70
N LEU A 112 3.05 -1.49 -2.29
CA LEU A 112 3.06 -2.91 -1.96
C LEU A 112 3.55 -3.75 -3.15
N THR A 113 3.14 -3.40 -4.37
CA THR A 113 3.58 -4.09 -5.59
C THR A 113 5.07 -3.89 -5.86
N ALA A 114 5.60 -2.68 -5.68
CA ALA A 114 7.02 -2.39 -5.90
C ALA A 114 7.92 -3.17 -4.94
N ILE A 115 7.46 -3.41 -3.71
CA ILE A 115 8.23 -4.13 -2.68
C ILE A 115 7.83 -5.61 -2.54
N ALA A 116 6.86 -6.09 -3.32
CA ALA A 116 6.38 -7.48 -3.30
C ALA A 116 7.52 -8.53 -3.41
N PRO A 117 8.58 -8.34 -4.21
CA PRO A 117 9.72 -9.27 -4.28
C PRO A 117 10.46 -9.53 -2.97
N TYR A 118 10.27 -8.68 -1.96
CA TYR A 118 11.02 -8.73 -0.70
C TYR A 118 10.24 -9.37 0.44
N PHE A 119 8.93 -9.56 0.27
CA PHE A 119 8.11 -10.34 1.19
C PHE A 119 8.35 -11.83 0.99
N LYS A 120 8.22 -12.60 2.07
CA LYS A 120 8.18 -14.06 2.02
C LYS A 120 6.91 -14.50 1.29
N ASP A 121 7.05 -15.45 0.38
CA ASP A 121 5.92 -16.06 -0.31
C ASP A 121 4.88 -16.60 0.67
N GLY A 122 3.61 -16.35 0.34
CA GLY A 122 2.47 -16.66 1.20
C GLY A 122 2.16 -15.59 2.24
N SER A 123 2.94 -14.51 2.31
CA SER A 123 2.54 -13.30 3.06
C SER A 123 1.22 -12.77 2.50
N TYR A 124 0.39 -12.16 3.34
CA TYR A 124 -0.89 -11.58 2.90
C TYR A 124 -1.38 -10.40 3.75
N LEU A 125 -2.28 -9.63 3.15
CA LEU A 125 -3.12 -8.61 3.79
C LEU A 125 -4.58 -8.85 3.39
N GLU A 126 -5.47 -8.98 4.38
CA GLU A 126 -6.92 -9.00 4.19
C GLU A 126 -7.48 -7.60 4.45
N TRP A 127 -8.26 -7.11 3.50
CA TRP A 127 -8.82 -5.79 3.50
C TRP A 127 -10.33 -5.85 3.61
N ARG A 128 -10.89 -4.81 4.21
CA ARG A 128 -12.33 -4.54 4.23
C ARG A 128 -12.59 -3.09 3.89
N GLY A 129 -13.47 -2.87 2.92
CA GLY A 129 -13.98 -1.55 2.57
C GLY A 129 -15.14 -1.11 3.46
N GLU A 130 -15.42 0.20 3.46
CA GLU A 130 -16.46 0.81 4.30
C GLU A 130 -17.88 0.28 4.00
N GLU A 131 -18.13 -0.25 2.79
CA GLU A 131 -19.41 -0.87 2.41
C GLU A 131 -19.42 -2.40 2.59
N GLY A 132 -18.36 -2.97 3.19
CA GLY A 132 -18.27 -4.38 3.56
C GLY A 132 -17.65 -5.29 2.50
N GLU A 133 -17.20 -4.75 1.37
CA GLU A 133 -16.37 -5.47 0.41
C GLU A 133 -15.12 -5.99 1.10
N THR A 134 -14.68 -7.18 0.72
CA THR A 134 -13.47 -7.79 1.26
C THR A 134 -12.62 -8.31 0.13
N TRP A 135 -11.32 -8.13 0.25
CA TRP A 135 -10.34 -8.69 -0.68
C TRP A 135 -9.06 -9.02 0.06
N LYS A 136 -8.20 -9.81 -0.57
CA LYS A 136 -6.93 -10.25 -0.01
C LYS A 136 -5.83 -10.04 -1.04
N TYR A 137 -4.73 -9.42 -0.61
CA TYR A 137 -3.48 -9.40 -1.34
C TYR A 137 -2.59 -10.52 -0.83
N ILE A 138 -2.15 -11.40 -1.73
CA ILE A 138 -1.21 -12.48 -1.44
C ILE A 138 0.10 -12.18 -2.18
N PHE A 139 1.20 -12.13 -1.44
CA PHE A 139 2.54 -11.99 -1.99
C PHE A 139 3.06 -13.38 -2.40
N ALA A 140 3.28 -13.57 -3.69
CA ALA A 140 3.78 -14.83 -4.24
C ALA A 140 4.56 -14.59 -5.53
N ASP A 141 5.71 -15.24 -5.69
CA ASP A 141 6.59 -15.12 -6.86
C ASP A 141 7.04 -13.67 -7.11
N GLY A 142 7.23 -12.91 -6.02
CA GLY A 142 7.56 -11.49 -6.03
C GLY A 142 6.50 -10.58 -6.65
N LYS A 143 5.25 -11.02 -6.69
CA LYS A 143 4.08 -10.27 -7.18
C LYS A 143 2.95 -10.31 -6.17
N ILE A 144 1.94 -9.47 -6.40
CA ILE A 144 0.68 -9.53 -5.66
C ILE A 144 -0.34 -10.29 -6.50
N ARG A 145 -1.04 -11.23 -5.87
CA ARG A 145 -2.26 -11.84 -6.38
C ARG A 145 -3.42 -11.34 -5.53
N GLU A 146 -4.43 -10.76 -6.17
CA GLU A 146 -5.64 -10.32 -5.51
C GLU A 146 -6.68 -11.45 -5.49
N GLN A 147 -7.38 -11.60 -4.37
CA GLN A 147 -8.54 -12.48 -4.24
C GLN A 147 -9.72 -11.67 -3.70
N GLN A 148 -10.84 -11.68 -4.41
CA GLN A 148 -12.08 -11.09 -3.92
C GLN A 148 -12.75 -12.04 -2.92
N GLY A 149 -13.16 -11.52 -1.76
CA GLY A 149 -14.01 -12.24 -0.82
C GLY A 149 -15.46 -12.23 -1.28
N VAL A 150 -16.12 -13.38 -1.22
CA VAL A 150 -17.55 -13.52 -1.48
C VAL A 150 -18.19 -14.14 -0.25
N ILE A 151 -19.20 -13.45 0.30
CA ILE A 151 -20.00 -13.97 1.40
C ILE A 151 -21.18 -14.73 0.81
N VAL A 152 -21.33 -15.99 1.18
CA VAL A 152 -22.46 -16.84 0.80
C VAL A 152 -23.24 -17.19 2.06
N TRP A 153 -24.56 -17.03 2.00
CA TRP A 153 -25.48 -17.44 3.04
C TRP A 153 -26.19 -18.71 2.57
N GLU A 154 -26.18 -19.73 3.41
CA GLU A 154 -26.83 -21.02 3.16
C GLU A 154 -27.79 -21.34 4.31
N ASP A 155 -28.95 -21.91 3.98
CA ASP A 155 -29.90 -22.39 4.99
C ASP A 155 -29.36 -23.69 5.59
N ILE A 156 -29.08 -23.67 6.90
CA ILE A 156 -28.49 -24.80 7.62
C ILE A 156 -29.51 -25.59 8.44
N ASP A 157 -30.56 -24.96 8.97
CA ASP A 157 -31.72 -25.59 9.63
C ASP A 157 -32.79 -24.54 10.02
N GLU A 158 -34.05 -24.95 10.23
CA GLU A 158 -35.10 -24.08 10.80
C GLU A 158 -34.84 -23.80 12.29
N VAL A 159 -34.85 -22.53 12.68
CA VAL A 159 -34.76 -22.15 14.10
C VAL A 159 -36.13 -22.36 14.77
N VAL A 160 -36.29 -23.49 15.45
CA VAL A 160 -37.51 -23.82 16.20
C VAL A 160 -37.36 -23.51 17.68
N ILE A 161 -38.24 -22.68 18.23
CA ILE A 161 -38.34 -22.46 19.68
C ILE A 161 -39.01 -23.69 20.30
N ARG A 162 -38.35 -24.35 21.25
CA ARG A 162 -38.94 -25.43 22.08
C ARG A 162 -39.63 -24.88 23.31
#